data_AF-A0A3S0ZP28-F1
#
_entry.id   AF-A0A3S0ZP28-F1
#
_cell.length_a   1.000
_cell.length_b   1.000
_cell.length_c   1.000
_cell.angle_alpha   90.00
_cell.angle_beta   90.00
_cell.angle_gamma   90.00
#
_symmetry.space_group_name_H-M   'P 1'
#
loop_
_entity.id
_entity.type
_entity.pdbx_description
1 polymer ?
#
loop_
_entity_poly.entity_id
_entity_poly.type
_entity_poly.pdbx_seq_one_letter_code
_entity_poly.pdbx_strand_id
1 'polypeptide(L)'
;MTLSHRYDEGNYLWPFTFDFAQGIPECTAGSPLNESFPGVWEFPIADLQFNGVKCASPSGCAPYIKTEKDAFDLFFTAFSQHYNQKTRPPFVMFIDPAWATNDMYAKGTNHFLQFVGAAFEDTWIITTQQALAWMKDPVIASKAHKFQPWGC
;
A
#
# COMPACT_ATOMS: atom_id res chain seq x y z
N MET A 1 12.02 20.73 -10.86
CA MET A 1 11.17 19.73 -10.16
C MET A 1 11.61 19.73 -8.71
N THR A 2 10.72 20.05 -7.76
CA THR A 2 11.08 20.19 -6.33
C THR A 2 11.29 18.83 -5.67
N LEU A 3 12.07 18.78 -4.59
CA LEU A 3 12.35 17.55 -3.84
C LEU A 3 11.08 16.84 -3.34
N SER A 4 10.01 17.59 -3.03
CA SER A 4 8.72 17.00 -2.66
C SER A 4 8.06 16.23 -3.80
N HIS A 5 8.17 16.70 -5.05
CA HIS A 5 7.61 16.02 -6.21
C HIS A 5 8.30 14.68 -6.48
N ARG A 6 9.63 14.59 -6.29
CA ARG A 6 10.36 13.32 -6.44
C ARG A 6 10.05 12.32 -5.31
N TYR A 7 9.75 12.83 -4.11
CA TYR A 7 9.33 12.00 -2.98
C TYR A 7 7.93 11.41 -3.19
N ASP A 8 7.00 12.19 -3.77
CA ASP A 8 5.65 11.71 -4.10
C ASP A 8 5.67 10.71 -5.27
N GLU A 9 6.60 10.85 -6.22
CA GLU A 9 6.84 9.84 -7.28
C GLU A 9 7.30 8.49 -6.73
N GLY A 10 8.02 8.48 -5.60
CA GLY A 10 8.46 7.26 -4.91
C GLY A 10 7.37 6.55 -4.09
N ASN A 11 6.24 7.22 -3.83
CA ASN A 11 5.17 6.66 -3.00
C ASN A 11 4.27 5.66 -3.75
N TYR A 12 4.17 5.75 -5.08
CA TYR A 12 3.23 4.96 -5.88
C TYR A 12 3.95 4.04 -6.86
N LEU A 13 4.67 3.06 -6.32
CA LEU A 13 5.47 2.12 -7.09
C LEU A 13 4.84 0.73 -7.14
N TRP A 14 4.99 0.07 -8.29
CA TRP A 14 4.74 -1.36 -8.39
C TRP A 14 5.87 -2.13 -7.69
N PRO A 15 5.59 -3.31 -7.11
CA PRO A 15 6.63 -4.19 -6.60
C PRO A 15 7.67 -4.49 -7.69
N PHE A 16 8.93 -4.60 -7.27
CA PHE A 16 10.06 -4.78 -8.18
C PHE A 16 11.08 -5.75 -7.58
N THR A 17 12.02 -6.21 -8.40
CA THR A 17 13.12 -7.06 -7.96
C THR A 17 14.39 -6.25 -7.77
N PHE A 18 15.24 -6.70 -6.84
CA PHE A 18 16.60 -6.18 -6.69
C PHE A 18 17.58 -6.83 -7.68
N ASP A 19 17.11 -7.34 -8.83
CA ASP A 19 17.98 -7.94 -9.86
C ASP A 19 18.99 -6.90 -10.40
N PHE A 20 18.60 -5.62 -10.44
CA PHE A 20 19.41 -4.52 -10.93
C PHE A 20 19.61 -3.46 -9.85
N ALA A 21 20.85 -3.05 -9.61
CA ALA A 21 21.16 -1.94 -8.71
C ALA A 21 20.64 -0.59 -9.25
N GLN A 22 20.52 -0.46 -10.58
CA GLN A 22 19.93 0.72 -11.20
C GLN A 22 18.40 0.69 -11.09
N GLY A 23 17.80 1.81 -10.68
CA GLY A 23 16.35 1.95 -10.59
C GLY A 23 15.76 1.60 -9.23
N ILE A 24 16.60 1.24 -8.25
CA ILE A 24 16.18 1.17 -6.84
C ILE A 24 15.77 2.59 -6.40
N PRO A 25 14.56 2.78 -5.83
CA PRO A 25 14.09 4.07 -5.34
C PRO A 25 15.05 4.68 -4.31
N GLU A 26 15.09 6.01 -4.24
CA GLU A 26 15.91 6.71 -3.25
C GLU A 26 15.49 6.29 -1.83
N CYS A 27 16.47 5.87 -1.03
CA CYS A 27 16.25 5.51 0.36
C CYS A 27 16.00 6.78 1.19
N THR A 28 14.80 6.88 1.77
CA THR A 28 14.38 8.04 2.58
C THR A 28 14.76 7.89 4.04
N ALA A 29 15.07 6.67 4.49
CA ALA A 29 15.49 6.35 5.85
C ALA A 29 16.46 5.15 5.86
N GLY A 30 17.63 5.33 6.46
CA GLY A 30 18.66 4.28 6.56
C GLY A 30 19.74 4.40 5.48
N SER A 31 20.39 3.28 5.18
CA SER A 31 21.45 3.21 4.16
C SER A 31 20.88 2.70 2.84
N PRO A 32 21.14 3.37 1.70
CA PRO A 32 20.65 2.93 0.41
C PRO A 32 21.29 1.60 0.00
N LEU A 33 20.51 0.74 -0.66
CA LEU A 33 21.01 -0.46 -1.32
C LEU A 33 21.62 -0.07 -2.66
N ASN A 34 22.91 -0.35 -2.83
CA ASN A 34 23.66 -0.06 -4.06
C ASN A 34 24.15 -1.34 -4.78
N GLU A 35 23.61 -2.49 -4.39
CA GLU A 35 24.00 -3.81 -4.87
C GLU A 35 22.77 -4.58 -5.39
N SER A 36 23.00 -5.50 -6.33
CA SER A 36 21.96 -6.40 -6.84
C SER A 36 21.78 -7.62 -5.93
N PHE A 37 20.52 -7.95 -5.64
CA PHE A 37 20.10 -9.19 -4.96
C PHE A 37 19.10 -9.96 -5.84
N PRO A 38 19.60 -10.80 -6.76
CA PRO A 38 18.74 -11.45 -7.74
C PRO A 38 17.64 -12.33 -7.12
N GLY A 39 16.42 -12.20 -7.64
CA GLY A 39 15.25 -12.95 -7.22
C GLY A 39 14.57 -12.44 -5.94
N VAL A 40 15.11 -11.42 -5.28
CA VAL A 40 14.49 -10.79 -4.11
C VAL A 40 13.48 -9.75 -4.58
N TRP A 41 12.26 -9.87 -4.09
CA TRP A 41 11.14 -8.95 -4.38
C TRP A 41 10.97 -7.93 -3.26
N GLU A 42 10.74 -6.68 -3.64
CA GLU A 42 10.35 -5.58 -2.76
C GLU A 42 8.89 -5.21 -3.03
N PHE A 43 8.10 -5.07 -1.97
CA PHE A 43 6.75 -4.53 -2.01
C PHE A 43 6.76 -3.17 -1.31
N PRO A 44 6.81 -2.06 -2.08
CA PRO A 44 6.91 -0.72 -1.50
C PRO A 44 5.71 -0.40 -0.61
N ILE A 45 5.99 0.15 0.56
CA ILE A 45 4.98 0.67 1.48
C ILE A 45 4.96 2.19 1.30
N ALA A 46 3.85 2.71 0.78
CA ALA A 46 3.66 4.14 0.62
C ALA A 46 3.46 4.83 1.97
N ASP A 47 3.99 6.04 2.12
CA ASP A 47 3.63 6.88 3.27
C ASP A 47 2.13 7.16 3.28
N LEU A 48 1.53 7.07 4.45
CA LEU A 48 0.18 7.54 4.70
C LEU A 48 0.20 9.06 4.92
N GLN A 49 -0.92 9.73 4.64
CA GLN A 49 -1.07 11.15 4.92
C GLN A 49 -2.40 11.44 5.61
N PHE A 50 -2.34 12.24 6.67
CA PHE A 50 -3.53 12.75 7.36
C PHE A 50 -3.37 14.22 7.70
N ASN A 51 -4.33 15.06 7.31
CA ASN A 51 -4.31 16.51 7.54
C ASN A 51 -2.96 17.17 7.16
N GLY A 52 -2.36 16.75 6.04
CA GLY A 52 -1.09 17.28 5.54
C GLY A 52 0.15 16.64 6.16
N VAL A 53 0.03 15.86 7.23
CA VAL A 53 1.15 15.17 7.87
C VAL A 53 1.37 13.80 7.23
N LYS A 54 2.61 13.51 6.83
CA LYS A 54 3.03 12.19 6.32
C LYS A 54 3.49 11.28 7.45
N CYS A 55 3.15 9.99 7.35
CA CYS A 55 3.49 8.97 8.33
C CYS A 55 3.90 7.68 7.62
N ALA A 56 5.01 7.08 8.04
CA ALA A 56 5.47 5.80 7.52
C ALA A 56 4.60 4.61 7.95
N SER A 57 3.74 4.78 8.97
CA SER A 57 2.82 3.75 9.45
C SER A 57 1.55 4.36 10.04
N PRO A 58 0.46 3.57 10.18
CA PRO A 58 -0.76 4.01 10.85
C PRO A 58 -0.48 4.51 12.27
N SER A 59 0.29 3.76 13.08
CA SER A 59 0.68 4.19 14.42
C SER A 59 1.51 5.48 14.44
N GLY A 60 2.31 5.74 13.40
CA GLY A 60 2.99 7.03 13.24
C GLY A 60 2.03 8.21 13.09
N CYS A 61 0.84 7.96 12.52
CA CYS A 61 -0.24 8.93 12.39
C CYS A 61 -1.17 9.00 13.61
N ALA A 62 -1.12 8.04 14.53
CA ALA A 62 -2.03 7.95 15.68
C ALA A 62 -2.21 9.24 16.50
N PRO A 63 -1.18 10.10 16.71
CA PRO A 63 -1.36 11.37 17.40
C PRO A 63 -2.37 12.33 16.75
N TYR A 64 -2.67 12.17 15.46
CA TYR A 64 -3.61 13.00 14.70
C TYR A 64 -4.99 12.37 14.52
N ILE A 65 -5.14 11.08 14.83
CA ILE A 65 -6.36 10.30 14.62
C ILE A 65 -7.16 10.32 15.93
N LYS A 66 -8.35 10.95 15.92
CA LYS A 66 -9.16 11.18 17.11
C LYS A 66 -10.48 10.41 17.11
N THR A 67 -10.92 9.94 15.96
CA THR A 67 -12.19 9.26 15.78
C THR A 67 -12.07 8.02 14.90
N GLU A 68 -13.06 7.13 14.97
CA GLU A 68 -13.17 5.98 14.05
C GLU A 68 -13.23 6.45 12.58
N LYS A 69 -13.87 7.61 12.33
CA LYS A 69 -13.91 8.24 11.01
C LYS A 69 -12.52 8.68 10.55
N ASP A 70 -11.69 9.24 11.43
CA ASP A 70 -10.32 9.63 11.07
C ASP A 70 -9.49 8.40 10.66
N ALA A 71 -9.64 7.29 11.38
CA ALA A 71 -8.98 6.02 11.04
C ALA A 71 -9.46 5.48 9.70
N PHE A 72 -10.76 5.56 9.40
CA PHE A 72 -11.31 5.25 8.07
C PHE A 72 -10.71 6.16 6.99
N ASP A 73 -10.76 7.48 7.21
CA ASP A 73 -10.34 8.49 6.25
C ASP A 73 -8.85 8.36 5.92
N LEU A 74 -8.01 8.00 6.89
CA LEU A 74 -6.58 7.73 6.70
C LEU A 74 -6.34 6.68 5.61
N PHE A 75 -6.96 5.50 5.74
CA PHE A 75 -6.79 4.42 4.78
C PHE A 75 -7.52 4.70 3.47
N PHE A 76 -8.72 5.29 3.52
CA PHE A 76 -9.48 5.61 2.31
C PHE A 76 -8.78 6.65 1.44
N THR A 77 -8.12 7.64 2.06
CA THR A 77 -7.33 8.64 1.34
C THR A 77 -6.16 7.99 0.61
N ALA A 78 -5.39 7.15 1.29
CA ALA A 78 -4.27 6.43 0.70
C ALA A 78 -4.73 5.48 -0.43
N PHE A 79 -5.76 4.68 -0.17
CA PHE A 79 -6.38 3.82 -1.19
C PHE A 79 -6.81 4.63 -2.43
N SER A 80 -7.53 5.74 -2.23
CA SER A 80 -8.01 6.57 -3.34
C SER A 80 -6.86 7.15 -4.16
N GLN A 81 -5.75 7.53 -3.51
CA GLN A 81 -4.55 8.00 -4.20
C GLN A 81 -3.93 6.92 -5.08
N HIS A 82 -3.81 5.68 -4.60
CA HIS A 82 -3.34 4.53 -5.38
C HIS A 82 -4.31 4.17 -6.52
N TYR A 83 -5.60 4.09 -6.21
CA TYR A 83 -6.66 3.70 -7.14
C TYR A 83 -6.79 4.65 -8.34
N ASN A 84 -6.53 5.95 -8.10
CA ASN A 84 -6.56 6.98 -9.13
C ASN A 84 -5.25 7.11 -9.92
N GLN A 85 -4.18 6.41 -9.55
CA GLN A 85 -2.98 6.36 -10.39
C GLN A 85 -3.26 5.66 -11.70
N LYS A 86 -2.65 6.16 -12.78
CA LYS A 86 -2.75 5.53 -14.12
C LYS A 86 -2.27 4.07 -14.12
N THR A 87 -1.24 3.77 -13.33
CA THR A 87 -0.64 2.44 -13.24
C THR A 87 -1.30 1.55 -12.19
N ARG A 88 -2.14 2.10 -11.28
CA ARG A 88 -2.79 1.40 -10.16
C ARG A 88 -1.85 0.47 -9.36
N PRO A 89 -0.76 0.99 -8.77
CA PRO A 89 0.14 0.16 -7.98
C PRO A 89 -0.57 -0.35 -6.71
N PRO A 90 -0.22 -1.56 -6.21
CA PRO A 90 -0.80 -2.11 -5.00
C PRO A 90 -0.70 -1.15 -3.80
N PHE A 91 -1.78 -0.98 -3.05
CA PHE A 91 -1.75 -0.30 -1.76
C PHE A 91 -1.43 -1.32 -0.66
N VAL A 92 -0.19 -1.32 -0.19
CA VAL A 92 0.27 -2.24 0.85
C VAL A 92 -0.03 -1.65 2.23
N MET A 93 -0.95 -2.26 2.96
CA MET A 93 -1.27 -1.87 4.34
C MET A 93 -0.34 -2.57 5.33
N PHE A 94 0.59 -1.82 5.91
CA PHE A 94 1.39 -2.28 7.03
C PHE A 94 0.75 -1.82 8.35
N ILE A 95 0.06 -2.75 9.03
CA ILE A 95 -0.67 -2.47 10.27
C ILE A 95 0.09 -3.13 11.43
N ASP A 96 0.67 -2.30 12.31
CA ASP A 96 1.35 -2.79 13.50
C ASP A 96 0.37 -3.14 14.64
N PRO A 97 0.78 -3.97 15.62
CA PRO A 97 -0.10 -4.41 16.70
C PRO A 97 -0.67 -3.27 17.56
N ALA A 98 0.05 -2.16 17.74
CA ALA A 98 -0.43 -1.05 18.56
C ALA A 98 -1.65 -0.36 17.90
N TRP A 99 -1.64 -0.24 16.58
CA TRP A 99 -2.81 0.19 15.83
C TRP A 99 -3.94 -0.83 15.90
N ALA A 100 -3.64 -2.10 15.60
CA ALA A 100 -4.65 -3.16 15.47
C ALA A 100 -5.39 -3.48 16.77
N THR A 101 -4.76 -3.29 17.93
CA THR A 101 -5.35 -3.59 19.25
C THR A 101 -6.14 -2.42 19.86
N ASN A 102 -6.11 -1.24 19.23
CA ASN A 102 -6.93 -0.12 19.65
C ASN A 102 -8.33 -0.23 19.01
N ASP A 103 -9.38 -0.31 19.83
CA ASP A 103 -10.76 -0.51 19.36
C ASP A 103 -11.23 0.55 18.34
N MET A 104 -10.90 1.82 18.56
CA MET A 104 -11.31 2.91 17.66
C MET A 104 -10.64 2.76 16.30
N TYR A 105 -9.34 2.50 16.29
CA TYR A 105 -8.56 2.35 15.07
C TYR A 105 -8.98 1.08 14.31
N ALA A 106 -9.13 -0.04 15.02
CA ALA A 106 -9.57 -1.31 14.44
C ALA A 106 -10.96 -1.19 13.78
N LYS A 107 -11.92 -0.51 14.43
CA LYS A 107 -13.25 -0.29 13.86
C LYS A 107 -13.21 0.57 12.60
N GLY A 108 -12.46 1.68 12.62
CA GLY A 108 -12.29 2.53 11.44
C GLY A 108 -11.63 1.79 10.27
N THR A 109 -10.57 1.01 10.55
CA THR A 109 -9.91 0.15 9.55
C THR A 109 -10.87 -0.91 9.01
N ASN A 110 -11.61 -1.61 9.86
CA ASN A 110 -12.57 -2.62 9.42
C ASN A 110 -13.69 -2.02 8.56
N HIS A 111 -14.19 -0.83 8.92
CA HIS A 111 -15.16 -0.12 8.12
C HIS A 111 -14.59 0.24 6.74
N PHE A 112 -13.33 0.68 6.68
CA PHE A 112 -12.65 0.93 5.41
C PHE A 112 -12.58 -0.34 4.53
N LEU A 113 -12.17 -1.48 5.10
CA LEU A 113 -12.08 -2.74 4.35
C LEU A 113 -13.44 -3.20 3.82
N GLN A 114 -14.48 -3.09 4.63
CA GLN A 114 -15.85 -3.40 4.22
C GLN A 114 -16.35 -2.46 3.12
N PHE A 115 -16.10 -1.15 3.27
CA PHE A 115 -16.50 -0.15 2.28
C PHE A 115 -15.82 -0.39 0.94
N VAL A 116 -14.50 -0.59 0.92
CA VAL A 116 -13.77 -0.85 -0.32
C VAL A 116 -14.24 -2.14 -0.99
N GLY A 117 -14.38 -3.22 -0.22
CA GLY A 117 -14.85 -4.50 -0.75
C GLY A 117 -16.29 -4.46 -1.29
N ALA A 118 -17.14 -3.56 -0.79
CA ALA A 118 -18.51 -3.40 -1.25
C ALA A 118 -18.69 -2.39 -2.39
N ALA A 119 -17.89 -1.31 -2.41
CA ALA A 119 -18.07 -0.20 -3.33
C ALA A 119 -17.19 -0.27 -4.59
N PHE A 120 -16.13 -1.10 -4.59
CA PHE A 120 -15.17 -1.21 -5.69
C PHE A 120 -15.08 -2.66 -6.20
N GLU A 121 -15.86 -2.97 -7.24
CA GLU A 121 -15.94 -4.32 -7.83
C GLU A 121 -14.63 -4.81 -8.46
N ASP A 122 -13.70 -3.91 -8.75
CA ASP A 122 -12.38 -4.16 -9.33
C ASP A 122 -11.24 -4.04 -8.30
N THR A 123 -11.55 -4.21 -7.02
CA THR A 123 -10.57 -4.17 -5.92
C THR A 123 -10.58 -5.47 -5.11
N TRP A 124 -9.40 -5.99 -4.81
CA TRP A 124 -9.21 -7.21 -4.02
C TRP A 124 -8.27 -6.97 -2.85
N ILE A 125 -8.67 -7.43 -1.66
CA ILE A 125 -7.82 -7.46 -0.47
C ILE A 125 -7.16 -8.84 -0.43
N ILE A 126 -5.86 -8.88 -0.73
CA ILE A 126 -5.08 -10.13 -0.90
C ILE A 126 -3.75 -10.04 -0.16
N THR A 127 -3.11 -11.19 0.03
CA THR A 127 -1.75 -11.26 0.57
C THR A 127 -0.71 -10.81 -0.46
N THR A 128 0.50 -10.47 -0.01
CA THR A 128 1.62 -10.14 -0.92
C THR A 128 2.02 -11.34 -1.79
N GLN A 129 1.85 -12.58 -1.29
CA GLN A 129 2.08 -13.79 -2.05
C GLN A 129 1.08 -13.94 -3.21
N GLN A 130 -0.21 -13.66 -2.95
CA GLN A 130 -1.25 -13.66 -3.97
C GLN A 130 -1.05 -12.54 -5.00
N ALA A 131 -0.63 -11.35 -4.55
CA ALA A 131 -0.26 -10.26 -5.45
C ALA A 131 0.94 -10.66 -6.34
N LEU A 132 1.97 -11.26 -5.75
CA LEU A 132 3.13 -11.76 -6.51
C LEU A 132 2.73 -12.84 -7.52
N ALA A 133 1.81 -13.74 -7.17
CA ALA A 133 1.31 -14.74 -8.10
C ALA A 133 0.61 -14.09 -9.30
N TRP A 134 -0.20 -13.05 -9.07
CA TRP A 134 -0.81 -12.26 -10.14
C TRP A 134 0.23 -11.53 -10.99
N MET A 135 1.26 -10.94 -10.37
CA MET A 135 2.32 -10.25 -11.12
C MET A 135 3.11 -11.19 -12.04
N LYS A 136 3.24 -12.46 -11.67
CA LYS A 136 3.89 -13.49 -12.49
C LYS A 136 3.01 -13.98 -13.65
N ASP A 137 1.69 -13.93 -13.50
CA ASP A 137 0.71 -14.34 -14.52
C ASP A 137 -0.54 -13.43 -14.48
N PRO A 138 -0.45 -12.20 -15.01
CA PRO A 138 -1.47 -11.19 -14.80
C PRO A 138 -2.75 -11.50 -15.57
N VAL A 139 -3.87 -11.45 -14.85
CA VAL A 139 -5.21 -11.51 -15.44
C VAL A 139 -5.92 -10.17 -15.33
N ILE A 140 -6.74 -9.85 -16.33
CA ILE A 140 -7.60 -8.66 -16.29
C ILE A 140 -8.65 -8.78 -15.17
N ALA A 141 -9.10 -7.64 -14.66
CA ALA A 141 -10.09 -7.53 -13.57
C ALA A 141 -11.31 -8.46 -13.75
N SER A 142 -11.89 -8.50 -14.95
CA SER A 142 -13.07 -9.33 -15.23
C SER A 142 -12.83 -10.85 -15.12
N LYS A 143 -11.57 -11.31 -15.10
CA LYS A 143 -11.18 -12.72 -14.92
C LYS A 143 -10.62 -13.02 -13.54
N ALA A 144 -10.37 -12.00 -12.72
CA ALA A 144 -9.73 -12.13 -11.42
C ALA A 144 -10.49 -13.04 -10.44
N HIS A 145 -11.83 -13.05 -10.48
CA HIS A 145 -12.68 -13.95 -9.68
C HIS A 145 -12.48 -15.44 -9.97
N LYS A 146 -11.81 -15.80 -11.09
CA LYS A 146 -11.46 -17.19 -11.45
C LYS A 146 -9.96 -17.46 -11.31
N PHE A 147 -9.18 -16.47 -10.87
CA PHE A 147 -7.73 -16.60 -10.75
C PHE A 147 -7.40 -17.58 -9.63
N GLN A 148 -6.98 -18.78 -10.00
CA GLN A 148 -6.79 -19.90 -9.07
C GLN A 148 -5.87 -19.55 -7.88
N PRO A 149 -4.75 -18.80 -8.05
CA PRO A 149 -3.92 -18.40 -6.91
C PRO A 149 -4.61 -17.51 -5.87
N TRP A 150 -5.73 -16.87 -6.21
CA TRP A 150 -6.54 -16.09 -5.27
C TRP A 150 -7.71 -16.89 -4.68
N GLY A 151 -7.96 -18.11 -5.17
CA GLY A 151 -8.91 -19.03 -4.56
C GLY A 151 -8.43 -19.47 -3.18
N CYS A 152 -9.35 -19.51 -2.22
CA CYS A 152 -9.15 -20.11 -0.90
C CYS A 152 -9.51 -21.60 -0.93
#